data_AF-A0A3S4IL08-F1
#
_entry.id   AF-A0A3S4IL08-F1
#
_cell.length_a   1.000
_cell.length_b   1.000
_cell.length_c   1.000
_cell.angle_alpha   90.00
_cell.angle_beta   90.00
_cell.angle_gamma   90.00
#
_symmetry.space_group_name_H-M   'P 1'
#
loop_
_entity.id
_entity.type
_entity.pdbx_description
1 polymer ?
#
loop_
_entity_poly.entity_id
_entity_poly.type
_entity_poly.pdbx_seq_one_letter_code
_entity_poly.pdbx_strand_id
1 'polypeptide(L)'
;MKKLFVQFYLLLFVCFLVMTLLVGLVYKFTAERAGRQSLDDLMKSSLYLMRSELREIPPREWGKTLKEMDLNLSFDLRVEPLNHYKLDATTTQRLREGDIVALDDQYTFIQRIPRSHYVLAVGPVPYLYFLHQMRLLDIALMALIAFSLAFPVFIWMRPHWQEMLRLESAAQRFGEGHLTERLHFDNGSSFERLGVAFNQMADNINALIASKKQLIDGIAHELRTPLVRLRYRLEMSENLTPPESQALNRDIGQLEALIEELLTYARLDRPQK
;
A
#
# COMPACT_ATOMS: atom_id res chain seq x y z
N MET A 1 -14.77 2.55 -15.94
CA MET A 1 -15.21 1.64 -14.85
C MET A 1 -15.00 0.17 -15.18
N LYS A 2 -15.86 -0.53 -15.95
CA LYS A 2 -15.71 -1.99 -16.19
C LYS A 2 -14.37 -2.39 -16.82
N LYS A 3 -13.88 -1.61 -17.80
CA LYS A 3 -12.58 -1.86 -18.47
C LYS A 3 -11.39 -1.75 -17.51
N LEU A 4 -11.39 -0.75 -16.62
CA LEU A 4 -10.37 -0.60 -15.58
C LEU A 4 -10.40 -1.73 -14.56
N PHE A 5 -11.60 -2.11 -14.11
CA PHE A 5 -11.75 -3.21 -13.15
C PHE A 5 -11.24 -4.54 -13.74
N VAL A 6 -11.54 -4.80 -15.02
CA VAL A 6 -11.03 -5.97 -15.73
C VAL A 6 -9.51 -5.89 -15.90
N GLN A 7 -8.96 -4.74 -16.30
CA GLN A 7 -7.50 -4.57 -16.43
C GLN A 7 -6.76 -4.78 -15.11
N PHE A 8 -7.28 -4.22 -14.01
CA PHE A 8 -6.75 -4.43 -12.66
C PHE A 8 -6.77 -5.91 -12.27
N TYR A 9 -7.92 -6.56 -12.43
CA TYR A 9 -8.08 -7.95 -12.03
C TYR A 9 -7.24 -8.90 -12.88
N LEU A 10 -7.11 -8.61 -14.19
CA LEU A 10 -6.29 -9.38 -15.10
C LEU A 10 -4.79 -9.22 -14.76
N LEU A 11 -4.36 -8.01 -14.43
CA LEU A 11 -3.00 -7.75 -13.95
C LEU A 11 -2.72 -8.47 -12.62
N LEU A 12 -3.66 -8.42 -11.66
CA LEU A 12 -3.55 -9.12 -10.39
C LEU A 12 -3.51 -10.63 -10.60
N PHE A 13 -4.37 -11.17 -11.47
CA PHE A 13 -4.41 -12.59 -11.82
C PHE A 13 -3.11 -13.07 -12.48
N VAL A 14 -2.59 -12.32 -13.45
CA VAL A 14 -1.30 -12.64 -14.09
C VAL A 14 -0.18 -12.61 -13.07
N CYS A 15 -0.16 -11.61 -12.18
CA CYS A 15 0.86 -11.52 -11.15
C CYS A 15 0.78 -12.69 -10.16
N PHE A 16 -0.43 -13.05 -9.73
CA PHE A 16 -0.67 -14.22 -8.89
C PHE A 16 -0.22 -15.52 -9.57
N LEU A 17 -0.54 -15.70 -10.86
CA LEU A 17 -0.15 -16.89 -11.62
C LEU A 17 1.37 -17.00 -11.73
N VAL A 18 2.04 -15.91 -12.09
CA VAL A 18 3.51 -15.83 -12.11
C VAL A 18 4.09 -16.18 -10.74
N MET A 19 3.49 -15.70 -9.65
CA MET A 19 3.96 -16.03 -8.30
C MET A 19 3.77 -17.49 -7.93
N THR A 20 2.62 -18.08 -8.20
CA THR A 20 2.40 -19.51 -7.94
C THR A 20 3.38 -20.38 -8.71
N LEU A 21 3.72 -20.00 -9.95
CA LEU A 21 4.69 -20.71 -10.77
C LEU A 21 6.12 -20.54 -10.27
N LEU A 22 6.49 -19.33 -9.83
CA LEU A 22 7.83 -19.02 -9.29
C LEU A 22 8.05 -19.74 -7.96
N VAL A 23 7.07 -19.71 -7.04
CA VAL A 23 7.11 -20.47 -5.78
C VAL A 23 7.21 -21.96 -6.05
N GLY A 24 6.42 -22.50 -6.98
CA GLY A 24 6.48 -23.90 -7.36
C GLY A 24 7.85 -24.32 -7.93
N LEU A 25 8.46 -23.45 -8.73
CA LEU A 25 9.79 -23.68 -9.32
C LEU A 25 10.90 -23.67 -8.26
N VAL A 26 10.85 -22.70 -7.32
CA VAL A 26 11.81 -22.62 -6.21
C VAL A 26 11.63 -23.81 -5.28
N TYR A 27 10.41 -24.19 -4.94
CA TYR A 27 10.14 -25.36 -4.12
C TYR A 27 10.65 -26.64 -4.80
N LYS A 28 10.41 -26.83 -6.10
CA LYS A 28 10.91 -28.00 -6.83
C LYS A 28 12.44 -28.05 -6.84
N PHE A 29 13.10 -26.94 -7.16
CA PHE A 29 14.57 -26.87 -7.24
C PHE A 29 15.26 -27.04 -5.89
N THR A 30 14.61 -26.60 -4.80
CA THR A 30 15.11 -26.74 -3.42
C THR A 30 14.79 -28.11 -2.83
N ALA A 31 13.59 -28.65 -3.06
CA ALA A 31 13.17 -29.96 -2.59
C ALA A 31 13.97 -31.10 -3.26
N GLU A 32 14.29 -31.00 -4.55
CA GLU A 32 15.15 -32.00 -5.24
C GLU A 32 16.59 -32.04 -4.68
N ARG A 33 17.08 -30.96 -4.05
CA ARG A 33 18.38 -30.95 -3.35
C ARG A 33 18.30 -31.40 -1.89
N ALA A 34 17.12 -31.37 -1.28
CA ALA A 34 16.92 -31.62 0.13
C ALA A 34 16.35 -33.03 0.34
N GLY A 35 17.20 -34.06 0.23
CA GLY A 35 16.90 -35.46 0.58
C GLY A 35 16.68 -35.68 2.09
N ARG A 36 15.73 -34.95 2.69
CA ARG A 36 15.60 -34.76 4.14
C ARG A 36 15.03 -35.93 4.92
N GLN A 37 14.29 -36.84 4.29
CA GLN A 37 13.72 -37.98 5.03
C GLN A 37 14.58 -39.24 4.95
N SER A 38 15.39 -39.41 3.91
CA SER A 38 16.16 -40.64 3.77
C SER A 38 17.42 -40.67 4.64
N LEU A 39 18.07 -39.53 4.89
CA LEU A 39 19.37 -39.52 5.58
C LEU A 39 19.25 -39.53 7.11
N ASP A 40 18.24 -38.89 7.70
CA ASP A 40 18.10 -38.82 9.16
C ASP A 40 17.77 -40.18 9.77
N ASP A 41 16.92 -40.97 9.12
CA ASP A 41 16.58 -42.33 9.55
C ASP A 41 17.73 -43.33 9.32
N LEU A 42 18.47 -43.20 8.21
CA LEU A 42 19.66 -44.01 7.95
C LEU A 42 20.82 -43.67 8.91
N MET A 43 20.99 -42.39 9.25
CA MET A 43 22.04 -41.93 10.17
C MET A 43 21.74 -42.36 11.61
N LYS A 44 20.47 -42.26 12.07
CA LYS A 44 20.07 -42.75 13.40
C LYS A 44 20.32 -44.25 13.56
N SER A 45 19.97 -45.04 12.55
CA SER A 45 20.17 -46.50 12.58
C SER A 45 21.67 -46.88 12.61
N SER A 46 22.49 -46.23 11.77
CA SER A 46 23.94 -46.48 11.73
C SER A 46 24.68 -45.98 12.98
N LEU A 47 24.31 -44.82 13.53
CA LEU A 47 24.87 -44.31 14.80
C LEU A 47 24.47 -45.19 15.99
N TYR A 48 23.26 -45.74 15.99
CA TYR A 48 22.84 -46.70 17.01
C TYR A 48 23.67 -47.98 16.99
N LEU A 49 23.93 -48.52 15.79
CA LEU A 49 24.78 -49.69 15.60
C LEU A 49 26.22 -49.42 16.05
N MET A 50 26.81 -48.29 15.65
CA MET A 50 28.16 -47.89 16.08
C MET A 50 28.26 -47.72 17.61
N ARG A 51 27.23 -47.15 18.24
CA ARG A 51 27.15 -47.02 19.70
C ARG A 51 27.07 -48.36 20.41
N SER A 52 26.47 -49.37 19.79
CA SER A 52 26.40 -50.73 20.33
C SER A 52 27.78 -51.37 20.37
N GLU A 53 28.51 -51.31 19.25
CA GLU A 53 29.86 -51.88 19.10
C GLU A 53 30.90 -51.18 20.00
N LEU A 54 30.86 -49.85 20.08
CA LEU A 54 31.81 -49.09 20.93
C LEU A 54 31.63 -49.31 22.43
N ARG A 55 30.50 -49.89 22.87
CA ARG A 55 30.24 -50.18 24.29
C ARG A 55 31.08 -51.36 24.80
N GLU A 56 31.48 -52.25 23.91
CA GLU A 56 32.26 -53.45 24.24
C GLU A 56 33.78 -53.19 24.27
N ILE A 57 34.21 -52.03 23.76
CA ILE A 57 35.63 -51.67 23.57
C ILE A 57 36.10 -50.68 24.66
N PRO A 58 37.31 -50.83 25.23
CA PRO A 58 37.86 -49.88 26.20
C PRO A 58 38.06 -48.46 25.63
N PRO A 59 37.84 -47.38 26.42
CA PRO A 59 37.90 -45.99 25.93
C PRO A 59 39.21 -45.54 25.28
N ARG A 60 40.32 -46.24 25.55
CA ARG A 60 41.64 -45.94 24.99
C ARG A 60 41.80 -46.38 23.54
N GLU A 61 40.97 -47.31 23.07
CA GLU A 61 41.07 -47.89 21.72
C GLU A 61 40.05 -47.31 20.74
N TRP A 62 39.06 -46.54 21.21
CA TRP A 62 38.01 -45.95 20.37
C TRP A 62 38.56 -45.12 19.21
N GLY A 63 39.59 -44.31 19.44
CA GLY A 63 40.20 -43.49 18.39
C GLY A 63 40.93 -44.31 17.31
N LYS A 64 41.38 -45.53 17.63
CA LYS A 64 42.04 -46.44 16.68
C LYS A 64 41.01 -47.24 15.90
N THR A 65 39.99 -47.78 16.57
CA THR A 65 38.89 -48.53 15.94
C THR A 65 38.07 -47.66 14.98
N LEU A 66 37.77 -46.40 15.35
CA LEU A 66 37.07 -45.45 14.48
C LEU A 66 37.88 -45.09 13.22
N LYS A 67 39.21 -45.22 13.28
CA LYS A 67 40.12 -44.93 12.16
C LYS A 67 40.39 -46.15 11.27
N GLU A 68 40.31 -47.35 11.83
CA GLU A 68 40.44 -48.63 11.10
C GLU A 68 39.13 -49.07 10.44
N MET A 69 37.99 -48.69 11.02
CA MET A 69 36.71 -48.72 10.34
C MET A 69 36.71 -47.61 9.27
N ASP A 70 37.32 -47.89 8.11
CA ASP A 70 37.23 -47.08 6.89
C ASP A 70 35.81 -47.19 6.31
N LEU A 71 34.83 -46.78 7.12
CA LEU A 71 33.46 -46.57 6.72
C LEU A 71 33.55 -45.34 5.83
N ASN A 72 33.43 -45.54 4.51
CA ASN A 72 33.44 -44.53 3.46
C ASN A 72 32.26 -43.54 3.62
N LEU A 73 32.20 -42.90 4.78
CA LEU A 73 31.16 -42.00 5.26
C LEU A 73 31.55 -40.60 4.82
N SER A 74 30.57 -39.83 4.40
CA SER A 74 30.77 -38.46 3.94
C SER A 74 30.99 -37.47 5.09
N PHE A 75 31.29 -37.93 6.30
CA PHE A 75 31.40 -37.16 7.53
C PHE A 75 32.45 -37.76 8.47
N ASP A 76 33.17 -36.90 9.19
CA ASP A 76 34.15 -37.35 10.18
C ASP A 76 33.45 -37.70 11.51
N LEU A 77 33.89 -38.81 12.11
CA LEU A 77 33.53 -39.22 13.47
C LEU A 77 34.69 -38.86 14.41
N ARG A 78 34.41 -38.05 15.42
CA ARG A 78 35.41 -37.63 16.42
C ARG A 78 34.86 -37.83 17.81
N VAL A 79 35.71 -38.25 18.74
CA VAL A 79 35.37 -38.35 20.16
C VAL A 79 36.01 -37.18 20.87
N GLU A 80 35.20 -36.27 21.40
CA GLU A 80 35.65 -35.03 22.03
C GLU A 80 35.11 -34.91 23.46
N PRO A 81 35.82 -34.24 24.37
CA PRO A 81 35.33 -34.02 25.73
C PRO A 81 34.13 -33.08 25.72
N LEU A 82 33.11 -33.36 26.54
CA LEU A 82 31.88 -32.55 26.63
C LEU A 82 32.17 -31.05 26.89
N ASN A 83 33.25 -30.75 27.60
CA ASN A 83 33.66 -29.38 27.94
C ASN A 83 34.19 -28.56 26.74
N HIS A 84 34.41 -29.20 25.58
CA HIS A 84 34.81 -28.50 24.36
C HIS A 84 33.66 -27.65 23.79
N TYR A 85 32.41 -28.08 24.02
CA TYR A 85 31.22 -27.41 23.51
C TYR A 85 30.60 -26.51 24.57
N LYS A 86 30.30 -25.25 24.20
CA LYS A 86 29.50 -24.35 25.02
C LYS A 86 28.03 -24.63 24.77
N LEU A 87 27.42 -25.40 25.67
CA LEU A 87 26.05 -25.88 25.53
C LEU A 87 25.12 -25.09 26.46
N ASP A 88 23.92 -24.76 25.98
CA ASP A 88 22.86 -24.20 26.83
C ASP A 88 22.31 -25.27 27.80
N ALA A 89 21.55 -24.83 28.81
CA ALA A 89 21.03 -25.73 29.85
C ALA A 89 20.10 -26.80 29.27
N THR A 90 19.31 -26.44 28.25
CA THR A 90 18.38 -27.31 27.53
C THR A 90 19.09 -28.38 26.70
N THR A 91 20.12 -28.03 25.93
CA THR A 91 20.92 -29.00 25.16
C THR A 91 21.68 -29.93 26.10
N THR A 92 22.24 -29.38 27.18
CA THR A 92 22.96 -30.18 28.17
C THR A 92 22.05 -31.24 28.80
N GLN A 93 20.79 -30.91 29.07
CA GLN A 93 19.81 -31.86 29.59
C GLN A 93 19.49 -32.97 28.58
N ARG A 94 19.20 -32.61 27.32
CA ARG A 94 18.90 -33.58 26.26
C ARG A 94 20.07 -34.54 26.00
N LEU A 95 21.30 -34.04 26.02
CA LEU A 95 22.50 -34.89 25.91
C LEU A 95 22.66 -35.84 27.10
N ARG A 96 22.22 -35.45 28.31
CA ARG A 96 22.23 -36.35 29.47
C ARG A 96 21.19 -37.45 29.36
N GLU A 97 20.06 -37.16 28.73
CA GLU A 97 19.00 -38.12 28.41
C GLU A 97 19.42 -39.11 27.29
N GLY A 98 20.55 -38.82 26.62
CA GLY A 98 21.15 -39.69 25.60
C GLY A 98 20.69 -39.35 24.19
N ASP A 99 20.00 -38.22 24.02
CA ASP A 99 19.57 -37.71 22.73
C ASP A 99 20.75 -37.27 21.87
N ILE A 100 20.52 -37.30 20.57
CA ILE A 100 21.40 -36.67 19.57
C ILE A 100 21.00 -35.19 19.53
N VAL A 101 21.96 -34.29 19.73
CA VAL A 101 21.73 -32.85 19.61
C VAL A 101 22.54 -32.27 18.45
N ALA A 102 21.86 -31.51 17.60
CA ALA A 102 22.48 -30.75 16.53
C ALA A 102 23.03 -29.43 17.10
N LEU A 103 24.32 -29.17 16.87
CA LEU A 103 24.95 -27.88 17.10
C LEU A 103 24.92 -27.11 15.78
N ASP A 104 23.89 -26.30 15.59
CA ASP A 104 23.68 -25.52 14.36
C ASP A 104 24.86 -24.59 14.05
N ASP A 105 25.47 -23.97 15.09
CA ASP A 105 26.61 -23.04 14.95
C ASP A 105 27.91 -23.72 14.50
N GLN A 106 28.04 -25.03 14.73
CA GLN A 106 29.26 -25.79 14.44
C GLN A 106 29.02 -26.90 13.40
N TYR A 107 27.83 -26.94 12.79
CA TYR A 107 27.44 -27.90 11.76
C TYR A 107 27.73 -29.36 12.13
N THR A 108 27.58 -29.70 13.41
CA THR A 108 28.00 -30.99 13.98
C THR A 108 26.88 -31.56 14.83
N PHE A 109 26.64 -32.87 14.71
CA PHE A 109 25.77 -33.58 15.65
C PHE A 109 26.62 -34.16 16.77
N ILE A 110 26.17 -33.98 18.01
CA ILE A 110 26.82 -34.55 19.17
C ILE A 110 25.87 -35.48 19.91
N GLN A 111 26.41 -36.61 20.39
CA GLN A 111 25.71 -37.51 21.28
C GLN A 111 26.62 -37.91 22.43
N ARG A 112 26.08 -37.90 23.66
CA ARG A 112 26.84 -38.32 24.83
C ARG A 112 27.06 -39.83 24.83
N ILE A 113 28.30 -40.25 25.05
CA ILE A 113 28.63 -41.67 25.24
C ILE A 113 28.29 -42.05 26.70
N PRO A 114 27.44 -43.07 26.93
CA PRO A 114 27.01 -43.48 28.27
C PRO A 114 28.18 -43.74 29.22
N ARG A 115 28.03 -43.36 30.49
CA ARG A 115 29.05 -43.53 31.55
C ARG A 115 30.41 -42.87 31.26
N SER A 116 30.43 -41.88 30.37
CA SER A 116 31.64 -41.10 30.07
C SER A 116 31.37 -39.58 30.07
N HIS A 117 32.46 -38.81 30.09
CA HIS A 117 32.47 -37.35 29.87
C HIS A 117 32.76 -36.97 28.42
N TYR A 118 32.72 -37.95 27.51
CA TYR A 118 32.99 -37.76 26.09
C TYR A 118 31.69 -37.76 25.28
N VAL A 119 31.71 -37.00 24.20
CA VAL A 119 30.66 -36.98 23.19
C VAL A 119 31.23 -37.51 21.88
N LEU A 120 30.39 -38.26 21.16
CA LEU A 120 30.62 -38.60 19.78
C LEU A 120 30.11 -37.41 18.94
N ALA A 121 31.04 -36.75 18.26
CA ALA A 121 30.79 -35.65 17.35
C ALA A 121 30.84 -36.16 15.90
N VAL A 122 29.82 -35.80 15.12
CA VAL A 122 29.64 -36.21 13.72
C VAL A 122 29.49 -34.94 12.89
N GLY A 123 30.53 -34.61 12.12
CA GLY A 123 30.56 -33.38 11.33
C GLY A 123 31.91 -33.10 10.66
N PRO A 124 31.99 -32.10 9.76
CA PRO A 124 30.92 -31.16 9.40
C PRO A 124 29.86 -31.80 8.49
N VAL A 125 28.58 -31.67 8.85
CA VAL A 125 27.47 -32.17 8.03
C VAL A 125 26.98 -31.04 7.11
N PRO A 126 27.21 -31.11 5.78
CA PRO A 126 26.89 -30.03 4.85
C PRO A 126 25.42 -29.61 4.88
N TYR A 127 24.52 -30.51 5.28
CA TYR A 127 23.09 -30.25 5.38
C TYR A 127 22.72 -29.12 6.38
N LEU A 128 23.43 -29.00 7.51
CA LEU A 128 23.18 -27.95 8.50
C LEU A 128 23.54 -26.55 7.95
N TYR A 129 24.54 -26.47 7.06
CA TYR A 129 24.87 -25.25 6.31
C TYR A 129 23.70 -24.76 5.45
N PHE A 130 22.96 -25.69 4.82
CA PHE A 130 21.82 -25.32 3.98
C PHE A 130 20.64 -24.78 4.80
N LEU A 131 20.35 -25.29 6.01
CA LEU A 131 19.21 -24.82 6.83
C LEU A 131 19.25 -23.31 7.12
N HIS A 132 20.43 -22.76 7.45
CA HIS A 132 20.56 -21.34 7.77
C HIS A 132 20.52 -20.45 6.52
N GLN A 133 21.13 -20.90 5.42
CA GLN A 133 21.13 -20.14 4.16
C GLN A 133 19.75 -20.11 3.48
N MET A 134 18.91 -21.13 3.69
CA MET A 134 17.53 -21.16 3.17
C MET A 134 16.64 -20.07 3.77
N ARG A 135 16.83 -19.70 5.05
CA ARG A 135 15.97 -18.69 5.69
C ARG A 135 16.08 -17.31 5.05
N LEU A 136 17.29 -16.90 4.66
CA LEU A 136 17.49 -15.62 3.97
C LEU A 136 16.95 -15.67 2.53
N LEU A 137 17.13 -16.80 1.84
CA LEU A 137 16.62 -16.98 0.49
C LEU A 137 15.09 -16.97 0.47
N ASP A 138 14.43 -17.63 1.43
CA ASP A 138 12.97 -17.63 1.57
C ASP A 138 12.41 -16.24 1.89
N ILE A 139 13.05 -15.48 2.77
CA ILE A 139 12.65 -14.10 3.08
C ILE A 139 12.84 -13.21 1.85
N ALA A 140 13.97 -13.33 1.15
CA ALA A 140 14.23 -12.59 -0.09
C ALA A 140 13.21 -12.94 -1.18
N LEU A 141 12.83 -14.22 -1.29
CA LEU A 141 11.81 -14.69 -2.20
C LEU A 141 10.44 -14.10 -1.84
N MET A 142 10.02 -14.17 -0.57
CA MET A 142 8.77 -13.56 -0.11
C MET A 142 8.73 -12.06 -0.34
N ALA A 143 9.85 -11.36 -0.11
CA ALA A 143 9.96 -9.94 -0.37
C ALA A 143 9.85 -9.64 -1.87
N LEU A 144 10.52 -10.41 -2.73
CA LEU A 144 10.44 -10.26 -4.19
C LEU A 144 9.02 -10.53 -4.69
N ILE A 145 8.35 -11.54 -4.13
CA ILE A 145 6.94 -11.85 -4.41
C ILE A 145 6.05 -10.66 -4.03
N ALA A 146 6.20 -10.14 -2.81
CA ALA A 146 5.42 -9.00 -2.34
C ALA A 146 5.66 -7.75 -3.20
N PHE A 147 6.92 -7.46 -3.55
CA PHE A 147 7.27 -6.29 -4.35
C PHE A 147 6.74 -6.39 -5.78
N SER A 148 6.85 -7.56 -6.41
CA SER A 148 6.36 -7.78 -7.76
C SER A 148 4.83 -7.74 -7.86
N LEU A 149 4.10 -8.08 -6.78
CA LEU A 149 2.65 -7.88 -6.73
C LEU A 149 2.27 -6.41 -6.47
N ALA A 150 2.97 -5.76 -5.52
CA ALA A 150 2.65 -4.40 -5.09
C ALA A 150 3.05 -3.33 -6.11
N PHE A 151 4.18 -3.49 -6.77
CA PHE A 151 4.77 -2.47 -7.65
C PHE A 151 3.91 -2.18 -8.90
N PRO A 152 3.42 -3.17 -9.67
CA PRO A 152 2.55 -2.93 -10.81
C PRO A 152 1.21 -2.32 -10.41
N VAL A 153 0.64 -2.77 -9.28
CA VAL A 153 -0.59 -2.20 -8.72
C VAL A 153 -0.40 -0.73 -8.37
N PHE A 154 0.71 -0.39 -7.71
CA PHE A 154 1.04 0.99 -7.36
C PHE A 154 1.24 1.87 -8.60
N ILE A 155 1.98 1.40 -9.60
CA ILE A 155 2.21 2.14 -10.86
C ILE A 155 0.89 2.41 -11.59
N TRP A 156 -0.03 1.44 -11.58
CA TRP A 156 -1.31 1.52 -12.27
C TRP A 156 -2.33 2.40 -11.52
N MET A 157 -2.32 2.37 -10.19
CA MET A 157 -3.21 3.18 -9.35
C MET A 157 -2.85 4.68 -9.37
N ARG A 158 -1.55 5.00 -9.47
CA ARG A 158 -1.03 6.36 -9.36
C ARG A 158 -1.70 7.38 -10.31
N PRO A 159 -1.83 7.14 -11.63
CA PRO A 159 -2.45 8.12 -12.54
C PRO A 159 -3.92 8.40 -12.16
N HIS A 160 -4.68 7.37 -11.80
CA HIS A 160 -6.10 7.53 -11.43
C HIS A 160 -6.29 8.36 -10.16
N TRP A 161 -5.41 8.18 -9.17
CA TRP A 161 -5.42 9.00 -7.97
C TRP A 161 -5.15 10.48 -8.29
N GLN A 162 -4.20 10.76 -9.19
CA GLN A 162 -3.90 12.12 -9.61
C GLN A 162 -5.06 12.77 -10.38
N GLU A 163 -5.76 12.03 -11.24
CA GLU A 163 -6.95 12.52 -11.94
C GLU A 163 -8.08 12.90 -10.96
N MET A 164 -8.28 12.10 -9.91
CA MET A 164 -9.27 12.38 -8.87
C MET A 164 -8.94 13.67 -8.10
N LEU A 165 -7.68 13.84 -7.70
CA LEU A 165 -7.21 15.06 -7.03
C LEU A 165 -7.35 16.30 -7.93
N ARG A 166 -7.14 16.17 -9.24
CA ARG A 166 -7.37 17.27 -10.19
C ARG A 166 -8.83 17.70 -10.21
N LEU A 167 -9.77 16.76 -10.25
CA LEU A 167 -11.20 17.05 -10.18
C LEU A 167 -11.58 17.75 -8.87
N GLU A 168 -11.09 17.25 -7.74
CA GLU A 168 -11.32 17.86 -6.42
C GLU A 168 -10.81 19.30 -6.39
N SER A 169 -9.56 19.53 -6.82
CA SER A 169 -8.98 20.88 -6.83
C SER A 169 -9.72 21.85 -7.76
N ALA A 170 -10.18 21.38 -8.93
CA ALA A 170 -10.94 22.21 -9.85
C ALA A 170 -12.33 22.53 -9.31
N ALA A 171 -13.00 21.57 -8.66
CA ALA A 171 -14.28 21.80 -8.01
C ALA A 171 -14.17 22.80 -6.85
N GLN A 172 -13.11 22.69 -6.05
CA GLN A 172 -12.84 23.63 -4.96
C GLN A 172 -12.57 25.05 -5.50
N ARG A 173 -11.68 25.19 -6.48
CA ARG A 173 -11.40 26.49 -7.13
C ARG A 173 -12.65 27.10 -7.77
N PHE A 174 -13.47 26.28 -8.42
CA PHE A 174 -14.74 26.73 -8.99
C PHE A 174 -15.70 27.23 -7.90
N GLY A 175 -15.78 26.52 -6.77
CA GLY A 175 -16.55 26.93 -5.60
C GLY A 175 -16.03 28.20 -4.92
N GLU A 176 -14.73 28.47 -5.00
CA GLU A 176 -14.09 29.72 -4.52
C GLU A 176 -14.32 30.92 -5.46
N GLY A 177 -15.00 30.72 -6.60
CA GLY A 177 -15.36 31.79 -7.54
C GLY A 177 -14.52 31.83 -8.82
N HIS A 178 -13.60 30.88 -9.04
CA HIS A 178 -12.88 30.75 -10.31
C HIS A 178 -13.76 30.06 -11.37
N LEU A 179 -14.76 30.78 -11.87
CA LEU A 179 -15.79 30.25 -12.76
C LEU A 179 -15.30 29.89 -14.18
N THR A 180 -14.06 30.23 -14.51
CA THR A 180 -13.39 29.89 -15.77
C THR A 180 -12.67 28.53 -15.72
N GLU A 181 -12.59 27.89 -14.55
CA GLU A 181 -11.95 26.58 -14.42
C GLU A 181 -12.65 25.52 -15.27
N ARG A 182 -11.88 24.77 -16.05
CA ARG A 182 -12.35 23.68 -16.88
C ARG A 182 -11.41 22.50 -16.76
N LEU A 183 -11.98 21.30 -16.76
CA LEU A 183 -11.23 20.05 -16.67
C LEU A 183 -11.07 19.43 -18.05
N HIS A 184 -9.86 18.96 -18.34
CA HIS A 184 -9.56 18.15 -19.51
C HIS A 184 -8.86 16.87 -19.06
N PHE A 185 -9.41 15.73 -19.46
CA PHE A 185 -8.82 14.42 -19.25
C PHE A 185 -8.50 13.80 -20.62
N ASP A 186 -7.47 12.96 -20.68
CA ASP A 186 -7.06 12.32 -21.92
C ASP A 186 -8.14 11.38 -22.46
N ASN A 187 -8.24 11.28 -23.79
CA ASN A 187 -9.20 10.40 -24.47
C ASN A 187 -9.01 8.93 -24.03
N GLY A 188 -10.00 8.38 -23.32
CA GLY A 188 -9.94 7.02 -22.75
C GLY A 188 -9.71 6.96 -21.24
N SER A 189 -9.52 8.10 -20.57
CA SER A 189 -9.59 8.18 -19.10
C SER A 189 -10.98 7.79 -18.61
N SER A 190 -11.06 7.08 -17.48
CA SER A 190 -12.37 6.79 -16.87
C SER A 190 -13.05 8.03 -16.29
N PHE A 191 -12.31 9.12 -16.11
CA PHE A 191 -12.80 10.39 -15.60
C PHE A 191 -13.23 11.37 -16.70
N GLU A 192 -13.00 11.06 -17.98
CA GLU A 192 -13.38 11.91 -19.12
C GLU A 192 -14.84 12.37 -19.04
N ARG A 193 -15.78 11.44 -18.87
CA ARG A 193 -17.21 11.76 -18.73
C ARG A 193 -17.53 12.63 -17.52
N LEU A 194 -16.77 12.46 -16.44
CA LEU A 194 -16.95 13.25 -15.23
C LEU A 194 -16.42 14.68 -15.42
N GLY A 195 -15.29 14.84 -16.13
CA GLY A 195 -14.78 16.14 -16.56
C GLY A 195 -15.74 16.87 -17.51
N VAL A 196 -16.32 16.16 -18.48
CA VAL A 196 -17.36 16.72 -19.37
C VAL A 196 -18.58 17.16 -18.57
N ALA A 197 -19.08 16.33 -17.64
CA ALA A 197 -20.20 16.70 -16.78
C ALA A 197 -19.88 17.91 -15.89
N PHE A 198 -18.66 17.99 -15.34
CA PHE A 198 -18.20 19.14 -14.57
C PHE A 198 -18.17 20.42 -15.43
N ASN A 199 -17.61 20.36 -16.63
CA ASN A 199 -17.56 21.51 -17.54
C ASN A 199 -18.97 21.98 -17.93
N GLN A 200 -19.88 21.04 -18.21
CA GLN A 200 -21.28 21.37 -18.50
C GLN A 200 -21.96 22.06 -17.32
N MET A 201 -21.71 21.58 -16.09
CA MET A 201 -22.21 22.23 -14.87
C MET A 201 -21.65 23.65 -14.74
N ALA A 202 -20.35 23.83 -14.97
CA ALA A 202 -19.67 25.12 -14.92
C ALA A 202 -20.23 26.11 -15.97
N ASP A 203 -20.50 25.63 -17.20
CA ASP A 203 -21.12 26.43 -18.25
C ASP A 203 -22.56 26.83 -17.91
N ASN A 204 -23.35 25.90 -17.36
CA ASN A 204 -24.72 26.19 -16.94
C ASN A 204 -24.77 27.24 -15.81
N ILE A 205 -23.85 27.15 -14.84
CA ILE A 205 -23.74 28.14 -13.75
C ILE A 205 -23.33 29.50 -14.29
N ASN A 206 -22.35 29.55 -15.21
CA ASN A 206 -21.96 30.79 -15.87
C ASN A 206 -23.12 31.44 -16.64
N ALA A 207 -23.88 30.65 -17.39
CA ALA A 207 -25.05 31.12 -18.11
C ALA A 207 -26.13 31.65 -17.15
N LEU A 208 -26.37 30.96 -16.03
CA LEU A 208 -27.33 31.38 -15.01
C LEU A 208 -26.92 32.72 -14.36
N ILE A 209 -25.65 32.88 -14.03
CA ILE A 209 -25.12 34.14 -13.48
C ILE A 209 -25.26 35.28 -14.49
N ALA A 210 -24.91 35.03 -15.76
CA ALA A 210 -25.08 36.02 -16.83
C ALA A 210 -26.54 36.41 -17.03
N SER A 211 -27.47 35.44 -17.02
CA SER A 211 -28.90 35.67 -17.14
C SER A 211 -29.47 36.47 -15.95
N LYS A 212 -29.09 36.12 -14.72
CA LYS A 212 -29.47 36.87 -13.51
C LYS A 212 -29.03 38.33 -13.61
N LYS A 213 -27.80 38.58 -14.10
CA LYS A 213 -27.29 39.93 -14.29
C LYS A 213 -28.11 40.71 -15.31
N GLN A 214 -28.35 40.12 -16.48
CA GLN A 214 -29.13 40.76 -17.54
C GLN A 214 -30.56 41.08 -17.08
N LEU A 215 -31.16 40.20 -16.28
CA LEU A 215 -32.47 40.43 -15.68
C LEU A 215 -32.46 41.63 -14.71
N ILE A 216 -31.47 41.71 -13.81
CA ILE A 216 -31.35 42.83 -12.86
C ILE A 216 -31.15 44.16 -13.60
N ASP A 217 -30.24 44.19 -14.59
CA ASP A 217 -30.00 45.39 -15.40
C ASP A 217 -31.27 45.80 -16.18
N GLY A 218 -32.03 44.84 -16.71
CA GLY A 218 -33.30 45.08 -17.40
C GLY A 218 -34.39 45.63 -16.47
N ILE A 219 -34.58 45.04 -15.29
CA ILE A 219 -35.55 45.50 -14.29
C ILE A 219 -35.26 46.95 -13.89
N ALA A 220 -34.00 47.29 -13.64
CA ALA A 220 -33.62 48.66 -13.30
C ALA A 220 -33.94 49.66 -14.42
N HIS A 221 -33.69 49.29 -15.67
CA HIS A 221 -34.01 50.14 -16.81
C HIS A 221 -35.53 50.39 -16.92
N GLU A 222 -36.33 49.34 -16.78
CA GLU A 222 -37.80 49.42 -16.85
C GLU A 222 -38.41 50.16 -15.66
N LEU A 223 -37.79 50.13 -14.47
CA LEU A 223 -38.27 50.86 -13.29
C LEU A 223 -37.95 52.37 -13.33
N ARG A 224 -36.90 52.80 -14.04
CA ARG A 224 -36.55 54.23 -14.15
C ARG A 224 -37.65 55.03 -14.88
N THR A 225 -38.24 54.46 -15.92
CA THR A 225 -39.29 55.12 -16.73
C THR A 225 -40.57 55.48 -15.92
N PRO A 226 -41.20 54.56 -15.18
CA PRO A 226 -42.36 54.88 -14.36
C PRO A 226 -42.03 55.79 -13.17
N LEU A 227 -40.81 55.72 -12.59
CA LEU A 227 -40.39 56.65 -11.54
C LEU A 227 -40.33 58.10 -12.03
N VAL A 228 -39.72 58.32 -13.20
CA VAL A 228 -39.69 59.64 -13.86
C VAL A 228 -41.12 60.14 -14.11
N ARG A 229 -42.01 59.26 -14.59
CA ARG A 229 -43.43 59.60 -14.83
C ARG A 229 -44.17 59.92 -13.53
N LEU A 230 -43.92 59.21 -12.44
CA LEU A 230 -44.49 59.50 -11.13
C LEU A 230 -44.04 60.88 -10.64
N ARG A 231 -42.74 61.21 -10.77
CA ARG A 231 -42.19 62.52 -10.42
C ARG A 231 -42.86 63.64 -11.20
N TYR A 232 -43.02 63.47 -12.52
CA TYR A 232 -43.70 64.45 -13.37
C TYR A 232 -45.17 64.66 -12.98
N ARG A 233 -45.92 63.58 -12.71
CA ARG A 233 -47.32 63.67 -12.27
C ARG A 233 -47.46 64.37 -10.92
N LEU A 234 -46.48 64.21 -10.05
CA LEU A 234 -46.42 64.82 -8.73
C LEU A 234 -46.14 66.32 -8.83
N GLU A 235 -45.19 66.72 -9.69
CA GLU A 235 -44.90 68.12 -10.01
C GLU A 235 -46.11 68.86 -10.63
N MET A 236 -46.97 68.13 -11.36
CA MET A 236 -48.14 68.68 -12.06
C MET A 236 -49.44 68.62 -11.23
N SER A 237 -49.39 68.14 -9.99
CA SER A 237 -50.56 67.96 -9.13
C SER A 237 -50.92 69.25 -8.38
N GLU A 238 -52.08 69.83 -8.68
CA GLU A 238 -52.56 71.08 -8.05
C GLU A 238 -53.25 70.86 -6.69
N ASN A 239 -53.59 69.62 -6.34
CA ASN A 239 -54.36 69.27 -5.13
C ASN A 239 -53.50 68.85 -3.93
N LEU A 240 -52.17 68.83 -4.07
CA LEU A 240 -51.26 68.45 -2.98
C LEU A 240 -50.79 69.69 -2.23
N THR A 241 -50.78 69.62 -0.90
CA THR A 241 -50.13 70.67 -0.11
C THR A 241 -48.60 70.58 -0.26
N PRO A 242 -47.85 71.70 -0.10
CA PRO A 242 -46.39 71.69 -0.17
C PRO A 242 -45.70 70.60 0.67
N PRO A 243 -46.08 70.33 1.94
CA PRO A 243 -45.46 69.27 2.74
C PRO A 243 -45.75 67.86 2.21
N GLU A 244 -46.93 67.60 1.65
CA GLU A 244 -47.29 66.29 1.08
C GLU A 244 -46.51 66.00 -0.21
N SER A 245 -46.39 66.99 -1.10
CA SER A 245 -45.57 66.90 -2.32
C SER A 245 -44.10 66.63 -1.99
N GLN A 246 -43.57 67.30 -0.96
CA GLN A 246 -42.19 67.14 -0.53
C GLN A 246 -41.93 65.77 0.12
N ALA A 247 -42.90 65.22 0.85
CA ALA A 247 -42.82 63.87 1.40
C ALA A 247 -42.81 62.82 0.29
N LEU A 248 -43.74 62.90 -0.67
CA LEU A 248 -43.86 61.91 -1.75
C LEU A 248 -42.67 61.96 -2.73
N ASN A 249 -42.09 63.16 -2.98
CA ASN A 249 -40.82 63.28 -3.71
C ASN A 249 -39.65 62.62 -2.98
N ARG A 250 -39.63 62.70 -1.64
CA ARG A 250 -38.60 62.05 -0.82
C ARG A 250 -38.70 60.53 -0.92
N ASP A 251 -39.91 59.98 -0.91
CA ASP A 251 -40.16 58.54 -1.07
C ASP A 251 -39.72 58.04 -2.46
N ILE A 252 -40.03 58.79 -3.54
CA ILE A 252 -39.54 58.47 -4.89
C ILE A 252 -38.01 58.48 -4.93
N GLY A 253 -37.37 59.48 -4.33
CA GLY A 253 -35.91 59.54 -4.23
C GLY A 253 -35.30 58.38 -3.43
N GLN A 254 -35.98 57.91 -2.38
CA GLN A 254 -35.57 56.72 -1.63
C GLN A 254 -35.67 55.45 -2.49
N LEU A 255 -36.73 55.29 -3.27
CA LEU A 255 -36.88 54.16 -4.19
C LEU A 255 -35.78 54.15 -5.27
N GLU A 256 -35.45 55.30 -5.83
CA GLU A 256 -34.32 55.44 -6.78
C GLU A 256 -32.99 55.04 -6.13
N ALA A 257 -32.71 55.52 -4.93
CA ALA A 257 -31.49 55.18 -4.20
C ALA A 257 -31.39 53.67 -3.92
N LEU A 258 -32.50 53.03 -3.53
CA LEU A 258 -32.55 51.59 -3.22
C LEU A 258 -32.34 50.72 -4.47
N ILE A 259 -32.86 51.16 -5.62
CA ILE A 259 -32.61 50.51 -6.92
C ILE A 259 -31.13 50.61 -7.30
N GLU A 260 -30.53 51.80 -7.14
CA GLU A 260 -29.12 52.02 -7.46
C GLU A 260 -28.20 51.20 -6.54
N GLU A 261 -28.55 51.05 -5.26
CA GLU A 261 -27.83 50.21 -4.30
C GLU A 261 -27.90 48.73 -4.70
N LEU A 262 -29.08 48.22 -5.06
CA LEU A 262 -29.25 46.84 -5.54
C LEU A 262 -28.41 46.55 -6.79
N LEU A 263 -28.37 47.50 -7.74
CA LEU A 263 -27.54 47.39 -8.94
C LEU A 263 -26.06 47.41 -8.62
N THR A 264 -25.66 48.25 -7.66
CA THR A 264 -24.28 48.34 -7.19
C THR A 264 -23.85 47.03 -6.54
N TYR A 265 -24.69 46.43 -5.70
CA TYR A 265 -24.44 45.12 -5.10
C TYR A 265 -24.32 44.02 -6.16
N ALA A 266 -25.23 43.97 -7.13
CA ALA A 266 -25.18 43.00 -8.23
C ALA A 266 -23.92 43.12 -9.10
N ARG A 267 -23.27 44.29 -9.13
CA ARG A 267 -21.99 44.52 -9.84
C ARG A 267 -20.77 44.17 -8.99
N LEU A 268 -20.86 44.30 -7.67
CA LEU A 268 -19.78 44.05 -6.70
C LEU A 268 -19.56 42.57 -6.39
N ASP A 269 -20.55 41.71 -6.62
CA ASP A 269 -20.49 40.24 -6.43
C ASP A 269 -19.49 39.51 -7.38
N ARG A 270 -18.52 40.25 -7.94
CA ARG A 270 -17.39 39.72 -8.70
C ARG A 270 -16.21 39.45 -7.77
N PRO A 271 -15.61 38.24 -7.82
CA PRO A 271 -14.20 38.11 -7.47
C PRO A 271 -13.41 39.05 -8.38
N GLN A 272 -12.57 39.90 -7.77
CA GLN A 272 -11.63 40.73 -8.52
C GLN A 272 -10.73 39.81 -9.36
N LYS A 273 -10.51 40.25 -10.60
CA LYS A 273 -9.75 39.58 -11.65
C LYS A 273 -8.39 39.05 -11.18
#